data_AF-A0A4Y8CBH9-F1
#
_entry.id   AF-A0A4Y8CBH9-F1
#
_cell.length_a   1.000
_cell.length_b   1.000
_cell.length_c   1.000
_cell.angle_alpha   90.00
_cell.angle_beta   90.00
_cell.angle_gamma   90.00
#
_symmetry.space_group_name_H-M   'P 1'
#
loop_
_entity.id
_entity.type
_entity.pdbx_description
1 polymer ?
#
loop_
_entity_poly.entity_id
_entity_poly.type
_entity_poly.pdbx_seq_one_letter_code
_entity_poly.pdbx_strand_id
1 'polypeptide(L)'
;SINDKKLQFLQKLRDEAHRFAISFHQNTKKKQDLKSSNLVNLGLSSGVIQKLLAYYGNFESIYKADFKDLAMLVGKKVAQKIKEN
;
A
#
# COMPACT_ATOMS: atom_id res chain seq x y z
N SER A 1 -7.04 -0.83 42.88
CA SER A 1 -6.76 -2.20 42.38
C SER A 1 -6.78 -2.16 40.87
N ILE A 2 -5.78 -2.74 40.20
CA ILE A 2 -5.64 -2.77 38.72
C ILE A 2 -6.80 -3.51 38.01
N ASN A 3 -7.72 -4.10 38.79
CA ASN A 3 -8.93 -4.81 38.41
C ASN A 3 -10.22 -3.97 38.42
N ASP A 4 -10.15 -2.62 38.42
CA ASP A 4 -11.36 -1.82 38.26
C ASP A 4 -11.91 -1.97 36.84
N LYS A 5 -13.04 -2.68 36.70
CA LYS A 5 -13.71 -2.96 35.43
C LYS A 5 -14.08 -1.69 34.66
N LYS A 6 -14.42 -0.59 35.34
CA LYS A 6 -14.77 0.67 34.68
C LYS A 6 -13.53 1.30 34.06
N LEU A 7 -12.41 1.29 34.78
CA LEU A 7 -11.13 1.79 34.26
C LEU A 7 -10.66 0.96 33.06
N GLN A 8 -10.75 -0.37 33.14
CA GLN A 8 -10.39 -1.27 32.03
C GLN A 8 -11.27 -1.05 30.79
N PHE A 9 -12.57 -0.80 30.96
CA PHE A 9 -13.46 -0.46 29.86
C PHE A 9 -13.04 0.84 29.15
N LEU A 10 -12.73 1.89 29.91
CA LEU A 10 -12.26 3.16 29.36
C LEU A 10 -10.91 3.03 28.65
N GLN A 11 -9.99 2.23 29.20
CA GLN A 11 -8.71 1.93 28.56
C GLN A 11 -8.89 1.23 27.22
N LYS A 12 -9.75 0.19 27.17
CA LYS A 12 -10.08 -0.49 25.91
C LYS A 12 -10.67 0.49 24.89
N LEU A 13 -11.64 1.31 25.29
CA LEU A 13 -12.25 2.30 24.39
C LEU A 13 -11.21 3.27 23.81
N ARG A 14 -10.28 3.75 24.63
CA ARG A 14 -9.16 4.60 24.21
C ARG A 14 -8.26 3.88 23.21
N ASP A 15 -7.89 2.64 23.50
CA ASP A 15 -6.98 1.85 22.64
C ASP A 15 -7.63 1.55 21.28
N GLU A 16 -8.95 1.28 21.27
CA GLU A 16 -9.75 1.13 20.05
C GLU A 16 -9.79 2.41 19.21
N ALA A 17 -9.98 3.57 19.86
CA ALA A 17 -9.98 4.88 19.20
C ALA A 17 -8.60 5.22 18.59
N HIS A 18 -7.51 4.97 19.33
CA HIS A 18 -6.15 5.13 18.80
C HIS A 18 -5.88 4.18 17.62
N ARG A 19 -6.24 2.90 17.75
CA ARG A 19 -6.07 1.93 16.66
C ARG A 19 -6.84 2.37 15.42
N PHE A 20 -8.07 2.85 15.59
CA PHE A 20 -8.87 3.36 14.49
C PHE A 20 -8.22 4.58 13.80
N ALA A 21 -7.80 5.58 14.58
CA ALA A 21 -7.16 6.78 14.03
C ALA A 21 -5.87 6.44 13.24
N ILE A 22 -5.03 5.57 13.79
CA ILE A 22 -3.80 5.11 13.13
C ILE A 22 -4.13 4.37 11.82
N SER A 23 -5.04 3.40 11.88
CA SER A 23 -5.45 2.63 10.71
C SER A 23 -6.06 3.52 9.62
N PHE A 24 -6.91 4.48 10.01
CA PHE A 24 -7.52 5.43 9.10
C PHE A 24 -6.46 6.29 8.38
N HIS A 25 -5.48 6.82 9.12
CA HIS A 25 -4.42 7.61 8.52
C HIS A 25 -3.53 6.77 7.60
N GLN A 26 -3.14 5.57 8.02
CA GLN A 26 -2.36 4.63 7.19
C GLN A 26 -3.10 4.28 5.89
N ASN A 27 -4.39 3.98 5.96
CA ASN A 27 -5.21 3.64 4.80
C ASN A 27 -5.40 4.84 3.87
N THR A 28 -5.58 6.04 4.42
CA THR A 28 -5.70 7.28 3.64
C THR A 28 -4.40 7.60 2.90
N LYS A 29 -3.26 7.49 3.60
CA LYS A 29 -1.93 7.68 3.00
C LYS A 29 -1.67 6.67 1.88
N LYS A 30 -1.91 5.37 2.13
CA LYS A 30 -1.80 4.32 1.08
C LYS A 30 -2.64 4.64 -0.16
N LYS A 31 -3.87 5.14 0.03
CA LYS A 31 -4.75 5.55 -1.08
C LYS A 31 -4.22 6.77 -1.82
N GLN A 32 -3.63 7.74 -1.12
CA GLN A 32 -3.00 8.91 -1.75
C GLN A 32 -1.76 8.49 -2.54
N ASP A 33 -0.86 7.70 -1.94
CA ASP A 33 0.35 7.19 -2.58
C ASP A 33 0.02 6.38 -3.84
N LEU A 34 -1.06 5.59 -3.82
CA LEU A 34 -1.60 4.91 -5.00
C LEU A 34 -1.99 5.88 -6.12
N LYS A 35 -2.76 6.92 -5.77
CA LYS A 35 -3.24 7.93 -6.73
C LYS A 35 -2.10 8.79 -7.30
N SER A 36 -1.09 9.10 -6.49
CA SER A 36 0.07 9.91 -6.88
C SER A 36 1.24 9.08 -7.40
N SER A 37 1.12 7.75 -7.49
CA SER A 37 2.22 6.90 -7.94
C SER A 37 2.57 7.24 -9.39
N ASN A 38 3.88 7.31 -9.69
CA ASN A 38 4.35 7.51 -11.07
C ASN A 38 3.82 6.42 -12.03
N LEU A 39 3.44 5.25 -11.49
CA LEU A 39 2.81 4.18 -12.27
C LEU A 39 1.46 4.59 -12.89
N VAL A 40 0.67 5.42 -12.22
CA VAL A 40 -0.57 5.99 -12.79
C VAL A 40 -0.22 6.93 -13.95
N ASN A 41 0.82 7.76 -13.79
CA ASN A 41 1.29 8.68 -14.84
C ASN A 41 1.79 7.95 -16.09
N LEU A 42 2.30 6.71 -15.96
CA LEU A 42 2.67 5.83 -17.09
C LEU A 42 1.46 5.28 -17.89
N GLY A 43 0.24 5.63 -17.48
CA GLY A 43 -1.01 5.15 -18.08
C GLY A 43 -1.28 3.68 -17.80
N LEU A 44 -0.79 3.15 -16.67
CA LEU A 44 -1.10 1.78 -16.24
C LEU A 44 -2.48 1.73 -15.58
N SER A 45 -3.21 0.64 -15.84
CA SER A 45 -4.53 0.46 -15.20
C SER A 45 -4.38 0.14 -13.71
N SER A 46 -5.40 0.51 -12.93
CA SER A 46 -5.43 0.26 -11.49
C SER A 46 -5.28 -1.22 -11.12
N GLY A 47 -5.76 -2.13 -11.96
CA GLY A 47 -5.60 -3.58 -11.76
C GLY A 47 -4.15 -4.05 -11.89
N VAL A 48 -3.38 -3.46 -12.83
CA VAL A 48 -1.96 -3.77 -13.01
C VAL A 48 -1.13 -3.25 -11.83
N ILE A 49 -1.42 -2.02 -11.38
CA ILE A 49 -0.73 -1.42 -10.23
C ILE A 49 -1.00 -2.21 -8.96
N GLN A 50 -2.25 -2.63 -8.73
CA GLN A 50 -2.61 -3.49 -7.59
C GLN A 50 -1.90 -4.85 -7.66
N LYS A 51 -1.82 -5.47 -8.84
CA LYS A 51 -1.07 -6.73 -9.01
C LYS A 51 0.41 -6.56 -8.66
N LEU A 52 1.04 -5.48 -9.13
CA LEU A 52 2.44 -5.19 -8.82
C LEU A 52 2.66 -4.98 -7.32
N LEU A 53 1.79 -4.20 -6.66
CA LEU A 53 1.89 -3.97 -5.22
C LEU A 53 1.60 -5.22 -4.39
N ALA A 54 0.67 -6.08 -4.83
CA ALA A 54 0.41 -7.34 -4.16
C ALA A 54 1.63 -8.28 -4.21
N TYR A 55 2.40 -8.23 -5.29
CA TYR A 55 3.61 -9.05 -5.44
C TYR A 55 4.84 -8.45 -4.75
N TYR A 56 5.11 -7.17 -4.95
CA TYR A 56 6.33 -6.49 -4.49
C TYR A 56 6.19 -5.75 -3.15
N GLY A 57 4.96 -5.57 -2.65
CA GLY A 57 4.64 -4.96 -1.36
C GLY A 57 4.67 -3.42 -1.34
N ASN A 58 5.62 -2.79 -2.03
CA ASN A 58 5.75 -1.33 -2.10
C ASN A 58 6.24 -0.86 -3.49
N PHE A 59 6.12 0.43 -3.76
CA PHE A 59 6.50 1.02 -5.05
C PHE A 59 8.00 0.96 -5.32
N GLU A 60 8.84 1.16 -4.30
CA GLU A 60 10.30 1.15 -4.45
C GLU A 60 10.79 -0.21 -4.93
N SER A 61 10.25 -1.30 -4.37
CA SER A 61 10.51 -2.67 -4.80
C SER A 61 10.10 -2.89 -6.27
N ILE A 62 8.99 -2.28 -6.73
CA ILE A 62 8.56 -2.38 -8.14
C ILE A 62 9.58 -1.71 -9.07
N TYR A 63 10.09 -0.53 -8.71
CA TYR A 63 11.08 0.18 -9.53
C TYR A 63 12.44 -0.54 -9.57
N LYS A 64 12.82 -1.17 -8.46
CA LYS A 64 14.05 -1.96 -8.34
C LYS A 64 13.97 -3.33 -9.02
N ALA A 65 12.77 -3.90 -9.17
CA ALA A 65 12.57 -5.24 -9.74
C ALA A 65 13.16 -5.41 -11.15
N ASP A 66 13.60 -6.61 -11.50
CA ASP A 66 14.19 -6.87 -12.81
C ASP A 66 13.16 -6.82 -13.93
N PHE A 67 13.61 -6.41 -15.12
CA PHE A 67 12.74 -6.34 -16.31
C PHE A 67 12.11 -7.69 -16.62
N LYS A 68 12.85 -8.79 -16.46
CA LYS A 68 12.33 -10.16 -16.72
C LYS A 68 11.16 -10.50 -15.81
N ASP A 69 11.26 -10.17 -14.53
CA ASP A 69 10.23 -10.47 -13.53
C ASP A 69 8.99 -9.60 -13.74
N LEU A 70 9.20 -8.31 -14.01
CA LEU A 70 8.12 -7.41 -14.42
C LEU A 70 7.43 -7.92 -15.69
N ALA A 71 8.20 -8.33 -16.70
CA ALA A 71 7.66 -8.81 -17.96
C ALA A 71 6.88 -10.12 -17.81
N MET A 72 7.29 -11.00 -16.89
CA MET A 72 6.58 -12.22 -16.57
C MET A 72 5.25 -11.94 -15.86
N LEU A 73 5.21 -10.94 -14.96
CA LEU A 73 4.02 -10.63 -14.16
C LEU A 73 2.96 -9.79 -14.90
N VAL A 74 3.39 -8.78 -15.66
CA VAL A 74 2.51 -7.78 -16.29
C VAL A 74 2.70 -7.63 -17.80
N GLY A 75 3.61 -8.41 -18.40
CA GLY A 75 3.91 -8.38 -19.83
C GLY A 75 5.01 -7.38 -20.21
N LYS A 76 5.71 -7.67 -21.30
CA LYS A 76 6.88 -6.89 -21.78
C LYS A 76 6.57 -5.40 -21.97
N LYS A 77 5.42 -5.05 -22.56
CA LYS A 77 5.04 -3.65 -22.82
C LYS A 77 4.94 -2.82 -21.53
N VAL A 78 4.36 -3.40 -20.48
CA VAL A 78 4.22 -2.71 -19.18
C VAL A 78 5.57 -2.65 -18.46
N ALA A 79 6.32 -3.75 -18.45
CA ALA A 79 7.65 -3.80 -17.87
C ALA A 79 8.60 -2.77 -18.48
N GLN A 80 8.51 -2.58 -19.80
CA GLN A 80 9.29 -1.59 -20.53
C GLN A 80 8.93 -0.17 -20.09
N LYS A 81 7.64 0.17 -20.04
CA LYS A 81 7.19 1.48 -19.51
C LYS A 81 7.70 1.79 -18.10
N ILE A 82 7.80 0.77 -17.24
CA ILE A 82 8.27 0.92 -15.85
C ILE A 82 9.80 1.15 -15.80
N LYS A 83 10.57 0.61 -16.75
CA LYS A 83 12.04 0.70 -16.78
C LYS A 83 12.61 1.84 -17.64
N GLU A 84 11.83 2.36 -18.58
CA GLU A 84 12.23 3.46 -19.46
C GLU A 84 12.04 4.86 -18.85
N ASN A 85 11.46 4.95 -17.65
CA ASN A 85 11.43 6.16 -16.81
C ASN A 85 12.30 5.98 -15.57
#